data_AF-A0ABD7IQ13-F1
#
_entry.id   AF-A0ABD7IQ13-F1
#
_cell.length_a   1.000
_cell.length_b   1.000
_cell.length_c   1.000
_cell.angle_alpha   90.00
_cell.angle_beta   90.00
_cell.angle_gamma   90.00
#
_symmetry.space_group_name_H-M   'P 1'
#
loop_
_entity.id
_entity.type
_entity.pdbx_description
1 polymer ?
#
loop_
_entity_poly.entity_id
_entity_poly.type
_entity_poly.pdbx_seq_one_letter_code
_entity_poly.pdbx_strand_id
1 'polypeptide(L)'
;MKKLVMLIGADYIRCALFTIIAVYAVTASPTGQFKFHWTLVNGYLLSAYFVAHPLLMALAPKLTRHPFQLVSAASQSLRQTTGDHQSLTEIYHNALNPVISRDMLLAKNDYQDDLMGITVAFIIHGCLQLLAWPLVVIISAWRGIRYLWQIRQR
;
A
#
# COMPACT_ATOMS: atom_id res chain seq x y z
N MET A 1 -17.36 2.16 12.64
CA MET A 1 -17.68 1.52 11.34
C MET A 1 -17.33 2.41 10.13
N LYS A 2 -17.76 3.68 10.06
CA LYS A 2 -17.45 4.59 8.92
C LYS A 2 -15.96 4.67 8.54
N LYS A 3 -15.05 4.82 9.52
CA LYS A 3 -13.59 4.85 9.28
C LYS A 3 -13.04 3.55 8.68
N LEU A 4 -13.62 2.39 9.02
CA LEU A 4 -13.15 1.09 8.57
C LEU A 4 -13.67 0.79 7.15
N VAL A 5 -14.91 1.17 6.85
CA VAL A 5 -15.47 1.11 5.48
C VAL A 5 -14.72 2.05 4.54
N MET A 6 -14.39 3.27 4.99
CA MET A 6 -13.61 4.21 4.19
C MET A 6 -12.18 3.70 3.95
N LEU A 7 -11.56 3.07 4.95
CA LEU A 7 -10.23 2.45 4.82
C LEU A 7 -10.25 1.29 3.82
N ILE A 8 -11.22 0.38 3.96
CA ILE A 8 -11.40 -0.75 3.03
C ILE A 8 -11.73 -0.25 1.62
N GLY A 9 -12.60 0.75 1.48
CA GLY A 9 -12.97 1.31 0.18
C GLY A 9 -11.80 2.00 -0.53
N ALA A 10 -11.00 2.78 0.21
CA ALA A 10 -9.80 3.41 -0.36
C ALA A 10 -8.78 2.37 -0.83
N ASP A 11 -8.62 1.30 -0.06
CA ASP A 11 -7.71 0.21 -0.42
C ASP A 11 -8.24 -0.65 -1.57
N TYR A 12 -9.56 -0.87 -1.63
CA TYR A 12 -10.25 -1.53 -2.75
C TYR A 12 -10.06 -0.79 -4.08
N ILE A 13 -10.09 0.54 -4.07
CA ILE A 13 -9.83 1.37 -5.25
C ILE A 13 -8.36 1.28 -5.67
N ARG A 14 -7.41 1.28 -4.72
CA ARG A 14 -5.98 1.11 -5.03
C ARG A 14 -5.71 -0.25 -5.66
N CYS A 15 -6.30 -1.31 -5.09
CA CYS A 15 -6.22 -2.66 -5.65
C CYS A 15 -6.93 -2.79 -7.01
N ALA A 16 -7.94 -1.97 -7.30
CA ALA A 16 -8.62 -1.97 -8.61
C ALA A 16 -7.63 -1.68 -9.75
N LEU A 17 -6.83 -0.62 -9.58
CA LEU A 17 -5.81 -0.24 -10.56
C LEU A 17 -4.77 -1.34 -10.73
N PHE A 18 -4.31 -1.94 -9.63
CA PHE A 18 -3.39 -3.08 -9.67
C PHE A 18 -3.99 -4.27 -10.42
N THR A 19 -5.26 -4.59 -10.15
CA THR A 19 -5.99 -5.68 -10.82
C THR A 19 -6.07 -5.46 -12.32
N ILE A 20 -6.39 -4.24 -12.75
CA ILE A 20 -6.48 -3.89 -14.17
C ILE A 20 -5.12 -4.10 -14.84
N ILE A 21 -4.03 -3.64 -14.21
CA ILE A 21 -2.66 -3.83 -14.72
C ILE A 21 -2.30 -5.32 -14.78
N ALA A 22 -2.60 -6.09 -13.73
CA ALA A 22 -2.29 -7.52 -13.67
C ALA A 22 -3.08 -8.33 -14.72
N VAL A 23 -4.38 -8.08 -14.86
CA VAL A 23 -5.23 -8.72 -15.88
C VAL A 23 -4.75 -8.33 -17.28
N TYR A 24 -4.41 -7.06 -17.50
CA TYR A 24 -3.84 -6.61 -18.76
C TYR A 24 -2.52 -7.31 -19.06
N ALA A 25 -1.60 -7.42 -18.10
CA ALA A 25 -0.31 -8.07 -18.29
C ALA A 25 -0.44 -9.56 -18.65
N VAL A 26 -1.44 -10.26 -18.10
CA VAL A 26 -1.70 -11.67 -18.41
C VAL A 26 -2.44 -11.84 -19.75
N THR A 27 -3.21 -10.84 -20.17
CA THR A 27 -4.14 -10.94 -21.31
C THR A 27 -3.60 -10.29 -22.58
N ALA A 28 -2.69 -9.33 -22.46
CA ALA A 28 -2.13 -8.60 -23.59
C ALA A 28 -1.23 -9.52 -24.42
N SER A 29 -1.44 -9.52 -25.74
CA SER A 29 -0.49 -10.15 -26.65
C SER A 29 0.82 -9.34 -26.67
N PRO A 30 1.96 -9.93 -27.07
CA PRO A 30 3.24 -9.21 -27.20
C PRO A 30 3.17 -7.98 -28.13
N THR A 31 2.15 -7.93 -28.98
CA THR A 31 1.84 -6.81 -29.88
C THR A 31 1.05 -5.67 -29.20
N GLY A 32 0.76 -5.76 -27.90
CA GLY A 32 0.02 -4.77 -27.12
C GLY A 32 -1.49 -4.78 -27.35
N GLN A 33 -2.03 -5.71 -28.14
CA GLN A 33 -3.46 -5.82 -28.34
C GLN A 33 -4.12 -6.52 -27.15
N PHE A 34 -5.13 -5.88 -26.58
CA PHE A 34 -5.95 -6.50 -25.56
C PHE A 34 -6.96 -7.45 -26.21
N LYS A 35 -6.68 -8.75 -26.13
CA LYS A 35 -7.63 -9.79 -26.54
C LYS A 35 -8.04 -10.57 -25.29
N PHE A 36 -9.21 -10.24 -24.76
CA PHE A 36 -9.70 -10.89 -23.54
C PHE A 36 -10.04 -12.36 -23.79
N HIS A 37 -9.24 -13.25 -23.21
CA HIS A 37 -9.50 -14.67 -23.16
C HIS A 37 -9.77 -15.07 -21.72
N TRP A 38 -10.80 -15.89 -21.51
CA TRP A 38 -11.06 -16.49 -20.20
C TRP A 38 -10.01 -17.55 -19.91
N THR A 39 -9.02 -17.18 -19.12
CA THR A 39 -7.99 -18.08 -18.59
C THR A 39 -8.23 -18.33 -17.12
N LEU A 40 -7.77 -19.47 -16.60
CA LEU A 40 -7.82 -19.77 -15.16
C LEU A 40 -7.13 -18.68 -14.32
N VAL A 41 -6.08 -18.07 -14.87
CA VAL A 41 -5.34 -16.97 -14.23
C VAL A 41 -6.21 -15.71 -14.11
N ASN A 42 -6.92 -15.32 -15.18
CA ASN A 42 -7.85 -14.19 -15.14
C ASN A 42 -9.01 -14.46 -14.16
N GLY A 43 -9.54 -15.68 -14.12
CA GLY A 43 -10.53 -16.08 -13.12
C GLY A 43 -10.01 -16.01 -11.69
N TYR A 44 -8.77 -16.44 -11.46
CA TYR A 44 -8.11 -16.28 -10.17
C TYR A 44 -7.95 -14.81 -9.78
N LEU A 45 -7.41 -13.96 -10.66
CA LEU A 45 -7.18 -12.55 -10.37
C LEU A 45 -8.47 -11.79 -10.07
N LEU A 46 -9.52 -12.03 -10.86
CA LEU A 46 -10.83 -11.39 -10.66
C LEU A 46 -11.50 -11.90 -9.37
N SER A 47 -11.49 -13.21 -9.10
CA SER A 47 -12.06 -13.75 -7.86
C SER A 47 -11.26 -13.32 -6.62
N ALA A 48 -9.94 -13.19 -6.75
CA ALA A 48 -9.08 -12.67 -5.70
C ALA A 48 -9.45 -11.21 -5.36
N TYR A 49 -9.71 -10.39 -6.39
CA TYR A 49 -10.13 -9.00 -6.20
C TYR A 49 -11.54 -8.85 -5.62
N PHE A 50 -12.54 -9.51 -6.21
CA PHE A 50 -13.95 -9.33 -5.83
C PHE A 50 -14.33 -10.05 -4.54
N VAL A 51 -13.71 -11.19 -4.24
CA VAL A 51 -14.13 -12.07 -3.12
C VAL A 51 -13.03 -12.19 -2.07
N ALA A 52 -11.84 -12.65 -2.45
CA ALA A 52 -10.82 -13.02 -1.46
C ALA A 52 -10.26 -11.79 -0.73
N HIS A 53 -10.00 -10.69 -1.43
CA HIS A 53 -9.43 -9.46 -0.85
C HIS A 53 -10.35 -8.79 0.19
N PRO A 54 -11.63 -8.49 -0.10
CA PRO A 54 -12.53 -7.94 0.92
C PRO A 54 -12.75 -8.92 2.09
N LEU A 55 -12.78 -10.23 1.82
CA LEU A 55 -12.88 -11.24 2.86
C LEU A 55 -11.63 -11.27 3.76
N LEU A 56 -10.43 -11.16 3.17
CA LEU A 56 -9.15 -11.07 3.90
C LEU A 56 -9.13 -9.85 4.81
N MET A 57 -9.57 -8.70 4.32
CA MET A 57 -9.66 -7.46 5.11
C MET A 57 -10.66 -7.57 6.26
N ALA A 58 -11.78 -8.26 6.04
CA ALA A 58 -12.76 -8.52 7.09
C ALA A 58 -12.21 -9.50 8.16
N LEU A 59 -11.46 -10.52 7.74
CA LEU A 59 -10.85 -11.52 8.62
C LEU A 59 -9.67 -10.95 9.43
N ALA A 60 -8.85 -10.11 8.81
CA ALA A 60 -7.61 -9.58 9.36
C ALA A 60 -7.44 -8.07 9.08
N PRO A 61 -8.21 -7.19 9.76
CA PRO A 61 -8.16 -5.73 9.55
C PRO A 61 -6.83 -5.08 9.97
N LYS A 62 -5.92 -5.85 10.58
CA LYS A 62 -4.57 -5.40 10.90
C LYS A 62 -3.68 -5.33 9.66
N LEU A 63 -3.92 -6.15 8.64
CA LEU A 63 -3.19 -6.14 7.37
C LEU A 63 -3.48 -4.88 6.55
N THR A 64 -4.63 -4.25 6.77
CA THR A 64 -5.06 -3.02 6.09
C THR A 64 -4.36 -1.78 6.63
N ARG A 65 -3.61 -1.88 7.73
CA ARG A 65 -2.84 -0.76 8.27
C ARG A 65 -1.46 -0.76 7.62
N HIS A 66 -1.11 0.34 6.94
CA HIS A 66 0.23 0.59 6.40
C HIS A 66 1.26 0.60 7.54
N PRO A 67 2.12 -0.42 7.68
CA PRO A 67 3.10 -0.44 8.77
C PRO A 67 4.41 0.26 8.38
N PHE A 68 4.59 0.59 7.10
CA PHE A 68 5.86 1.11 6.57
C PHE A 68 5.67 2.56 6.10
N GLN A 69 6.15 3.50 6.91
CA GLN A 69 6.44 4.86 6.46
C GLN A 69 7.94 4.91 6.13
N LEU A 70 8.26 5.08 4.85
CA LEU A 70 9.61 5.27 4.40
C LEU A 70 9.94 6.76 4.51
N VAL A 71 10.86 7.09 5.41
CA VAL A 71 11.40 8.45 5.57
C VAL A 71 12.80 8.43 4.98
N SER A 72 13.08 9.32 4.04
CA SER A 72 14.42 9.43 3.44
C SER A 72 15.45 9.86 4.47
N ALA A 73 16.66 9.31 4.37
CA ALA A 73 17.80 9.76 5.17
C ALA A 73 18.12 11.26 4.90
N ALA A 74 17.75 11.78 3.72
CA ALA A 74 17.89 13.20 3.39
C ALA A 74 16.90 14.07 4.17
N SER A 75 15.61 13.72 4.24
CA SER A 75 14.64 14.46 5.06
C SER A 75 14.97 14.34 6.54
N GLN A 76 15.40 13.17 7.01
CA GLN A 76 15.81 12.95 8.39
C GLN A 76 17.05 13.78 8.80
N SER A 77 18.09 13.84 7.94
CA SER A 77 19.29 14.64 8.22
C SER A 77 19.05 16.15 8.14
N LEU A 78 18.21 16.61 7.22
CA LEU A 78 17.81 18.02 7.16
C LEU A 78 16.93 18.43 8.36
N ARG A 79 16.11 17.52 8.91
CA ARG A 79 15.31 17.76 10.12
C ARG A 79 16.15 17.72 11.39
N GLN A 80 17.15 16.83 11.48
CA GLN A 80 18.09 16.78 12.60
C GLN A 80 18.92 18.06 12.70
N THR A 81 19.30 18.65 11.57
CA THR A 81 19.98 19.96 11.52
C THR A 81 19.05 21.16 11.74
N THR A 82 17.75 20.94 11.96
CA THR A 82 16.76 22.00 12.29
C THR A 82 16.38 21.99 13.77
N GLY A 83 16.57 20.86 14.46
CA GLY A 83 16.23 20.72 15.88
C GLY A 83 17.03 21.62 16.82
N ASP A 84 18.21 22.08 16.40
CA ASP A 84 19.01 23.06 17.10
C ASP A 84 18.83 24.45 16.46
N HIS A 85 17.95 25.26 17.05
CA HIS A 85 17.90 26.74 17.01
C HIS A 85 18.18 27.39 15.64
N GLN A 86 17.17 27.46 14.77
CA GLN A 86 17.23 28.37 13.61
C GLN A 86 17.27 29.84 14.08
N SER A 87 18.41 30.48 13.90
CA SER A 87 18.54 31.92 14.15
C SER A 87 17.87 32.72 13.01
N LEU A 88 17.29 33.88 13.32
CA LEU A 88 16.58 34.73 12.34
C LEU A 88 17.47 35.11 11.14
N THR A 89 18.78 35.17 11.35
CA THR A 89 19.82 35.37 10.34
C THR A 89 19.98 34.21 9.36
N GLU A 90 19.86 32.96 9.80
CA GLU A 90 19.92 31.79 8.92
C GLU A 90 18.68 31.67 8.04
N ILE A 91 17.50 32.02 8.57
CA ILE A 91 16.25 32.07 7.79
C ILE A 91 16.37 33.11 6.68
N TYR A 92 16.89 34.29 7.00
CA TYR A 92 17.10 35.37 6.04
C TYR A 92 18.11 34.98 4.94
N HIS A 93 19.23 34.34 5.31
CA HIS A 93 20.23 33.89 4.35
C HIS A 93 19.71 32.76 3.44
N ASN A 94 18.86 31.86 3.97
CA ASN A 94 18.19 30.82 3.18
C ASN A 94 17.15 31.36 2.21
N ALA A 95 16.40 32.41 2.59
CA ALA A 95 15.41 33.03 1.73
C ALA A 95 16.04 33.81 0.56
N LEU A 96 17.27 34.29 0.74
CA LEU A 96 18.04 35.03 -0.26
C LEU A 96 18.89 34.13 -1.18
N ASN A 97 18.96 32.82 -0.92
CA ASN A 97 19.75 31.91 -1.76
C ASN A 97 19.08 31.74 -3.14
N PRO A 98 19.72 32.17 -4.24
CA PRO A 98 19.09 32.21 -5.56
C PRO A 98 18.96 30.83 -6.23
N VAL A 99 19.60 29.78 -5.69
CA VAL A 99 19.64 28.46 -6.33
C VAL A 99 18.48 27.56 -5.87
N ILE A 100 18.18 27.51 -4.57
CA ILE A 100 17.03 26.83 -3.95
C ILE A 100 17.10 27.06 -2.43
N SER A 101 15.99 27.43 -1.79
CA SER A 101 15.93 27.59 -0.33
C SER A 101 15.87 26.23 0.37
N ARG A 102 16.42 26.14 1.58
CA ARG A 102 16.38 24.89 2.38
C ARG A 102 14.96 24.40 2.65
N ASP A 103 14.00 25.30 2.84
CA ASP A 103 12.58 24.96 3.02
C ASP A 103 11.99 24.33 1.76
N MET A 104 12.42 24.79 0.58
CA MET A 104 12.03 24.20 -0.70
C MET A 104 12.65 22.80 -0.89
N LEU A 105 13.88 22.55 -0.39
CA LEU A 105 14.47 21.20 -0.37
C LEU A 105 13.75 20.26 0.59
N LEU A 106 13.40 20.73 1.79
CA LEU A 106 12.61 19.97 2.76
C LEU A 106 11.24 19.61 2.18
N ALA A 107 10.52 20.58 1.62
CA ALA A 107 9.23 20.35 0.99
C ALA A 107 9.32 19.37 -0.20
N LYS A 108 10.38 19.47 -1.01
CA LYS A 108 10.61 18.53 -2.12
C LYS A 108 10.90 17.11 -1.61
N ASN A 109 11.73 16.97 -0.58
CA ASN A 109 12.05 15.66 0.00
C ASN A 109 10.83 15.05 0.69
N ASP A 110 10.06 15.83 1.45
CA ASP A 110 8.82 15.38 2.08
C ASP A 110 7.80 14.93 1.01
N TYR A 111 7.68 15.67 -0.10
CA TYR A 111 6.85 15.27 -1.24
C TYR A 111 7.32 13.96 -1.88
N GLN A 112 8.64 13.77 -2.05
CA GLN A 112 9.19 12.52 -2.58
C GLN A 112 8.99 11.33 -1.63
N ASP A 113 9.13 11.55 -0.33
CA ASP A 113 8.88 10.53 0.70
C ASP A 113 7.41 10.10 0.71
N ASP A 114 6.48 11.05 0.60
CA ASP A 114 5.05 10.76 0.49
C ASP A 114 4.73 9.95 -0.77
N LEU A 115 5.29 10.32 -1.92
CA LEU A 115 5.13 9.56 -3.16
C LEU A 115 5.69 8.14 -3.04
N MET A 116 6.84 7.98 -2.40
CA MET A 116 7.46 6.68 -2.19
C MET A 116 6.63 5.83 -1.22
N GLY A 117 6.09 6.42 -0.16
CA GLY A 117 5.17 5.77 0.77
C GLY A 117 3.90 5.27 0.06
N ILE A 118 3.30 6.09 -0.80
CA ILE A 118 2.12 5.71 -1.60
C ILE A 118 2.47 4.56 -2.57
N THR A 119 3.62 4.62 -3.22
CA THR A 119 4.07 3.61 -4.19
C THR A 119 4.32 2.27 -3.51
N VAL A 120 5.01 2.27 -2.38
CA VAL A 120 5.28 1.05 -1.61
C VAL A 120 3.99 0.47 -1.04
N ALA A 121 3.09 1.30 -0.53
CA ALA A 121 1.76 0.87 -0.14
C ALA A 121 1.01 0.18 -1.31
N PHE A 122 1.03 0.78 -2.50
CA PHE A 122 0.42 0.20 -3.69
C PHE A 122 0.99 -1.19 -4.04
N ILE A 123 2.32 -1.35 -3.99
CA ILE A 123 2.98 -2.65 -4.25
C ILE A 123 2.61 -3.69 -3.19
N ILE A 124 2.64 -3.32 -1.91
CA ILE A 124 2.32 -4.24 -0.81
C ILE A 124 0.89 -4.75 -0.95
N HIS A 125 -0.08 -3.86 -1.15
CA HIS A 125 -1.49 -4.24 -1.31
C HIS A 125 -1.74 -5.02 -2.60
N GLY A 126 -1.04 -4.70 -3.68
CA GLY A 126 -1.05 -5.50 -4.92
C GLY A 126 -0.55 -6.93 -4.70
N CYS A 127 0.59 -7.10 -4.02
CA CYS A 127 1.10 -8.41 -3.63
C CYS A 127 0.14 -9.15 -2.70
N LEU A 128 -0.48 -8.43 -1.75
CA LEU A 128 -1.47 -8.99 -0.84
C LEU A 128 -2.69 -9.52 -1.59
N GLN A 129 -3.12 -8.81 -2.65
CA GLN A 129 -4.19 -9.27 -3.53
C GLN A 129 -3.83 -10.55 -4.27
N LEU A 130 -2.61 -10.66 -4.81
CA LEU A 130 -2.15 -11.88 -5.48
C LEU A 130 -2.15 -13.09 -4.53
N LEU A 131 -1.89 -12.86 -3.24
CA LEU A 131 -1.88 -13.88 -2.20
C LEU A 131 -3.20 -13.96 -1.41
N ALA A 132 -4.26 -13.26 -1.83
CA ALA A 132 -5.48 -13.16 -1.04
C ALA A 132 -6.13 -14.52 -0.79
N TRP A 133 -6.29 -15.34 -1.84
CA TRP A 133 -6.84 -16.69 -1.72
C TRP A 133 -6.05 -17.61 -0.79
N PRO A 134 -4.73 -17.80 -0.96
CA PRO A 134 -3.97 -18.66 -0.05
C PRO A 134 -4.02 -18.14 1.40
N LEU A 135 -3.95 -16.82 1.61
CA LEU A 135 -4.05 -16.24 2.95
C LEU A 135 -5.42 -16.46 3.59
N VAL A 136 -6.51 -16.28 2.84
CA VAL A 136 -7.88 -16.56 3.32
C VAL A 136 -7.99 -18.01 3.76
N VAL A 137 -7.51 -18.97 2.95
CA VAL A 137 -7.56 -20.40 3.24
C VAL A 137 -6.80 -20.73 4.52
N ILE A 138 -5.57 -20.21 4.67
CA ILE A 138 -4.73 -20.42 5.86
C ILE A 138 -5.42 -19.89 7.11
N ILE A 139 -5.96 -18.66 7.06
CA ILE A 139 -6.63 -18.03 8.21
C ILE A 139 -7.91 -18.78 8.58
N SER A 140 -8.72 -19.17 7.58
CA SER A 140 -9.95 -19.92 7.83
C SER A 140 -9.67 -21.31 8.40
N ALA A 141 -8.66 -22.01 7.88
CA ALA A 141 -8.26 -23.32 8.36
C ALA A 141 -7.77 -23.25 9.82
N TRP A 142 -6.91 -22.26 10.13
CA TRP A 142 -6.44 -22.06 11.51
C TRP A 142 -7.59 -21.76 12.48
N ARG A 143 -8.51 -20.85 12.10
CA ARG A 143 -9.69 -20.56 12.93
C ARG A 143 -10.58 -21.79 13.13
N GLY A 144 -10.79 -22.59 12.07
CA GLY A 144 -11.56 -23.83 12.13
C GLY A 144 -10.94 -24.84 13.08
N ILE A 145 -9.63 -25.09 12.99
CA ILE A 145 -8.91 -25.99 13.88
C ILE A 145 -9.01 -25.52 15.34
N ARG A 146 -8.83 -24.21 15.58
CA ARG A 146 -8.91 -23.65 16.93
C ARG A 146 -10.30 -23.80 17.53
N TYR A 147 -11.35 -23.59 16.73
CA TYR A 147 -12.74 -23.76 17.15
C TYR A 147 -13.06 -25.21 17.50
N LEU A 148 -12.65 -26.16 16.65
CA LEU A 148 -12.80 -27.59 16.92
C LEU A 148 -12.07 -28.02 18.20
N TRP A 149 -10.88 -27.45 18.45
CA TRP A 149 -10.12 -27.74 19.66
C TRP A 149 -10.82 -27.21 20.94
N GLN A 150 -11.46 -26.05 20.87
CA GLN A 150 -12.24 -25.48 21.97
C GLN A 150 -13.52 -26.28 22.27
N ILE A 151 -14.20 -26.81 21.25
CA ILE A 151 -15.36 -27.69 21.45
C ILE A 151 -14.93 -29.00 22.12
N ARG A 152 -13.79 -29.57 21.72
CA ARG A 152 -13.29 -30.83 22.27
C ARG A 152 -12.88 -30.76 23.75
N GLN A 153 -12.60 -29.56 24.27
CA GLN A 153 -12.23 -29.34 25.68
C GLN A 153 -13.40 -29.00 26.59
N ARG A 154 -14.62 -28.85 26.05
CA ARG A 154 -15.87 -28.75 26.82
C ARG A 154 -16.54 -30.10 26.92
#